data_AF-Q25QW4-F1
#
_entry.id   AF-Q25QW4-F1
#
_cell.length_a   1.000
_cell.length_b   1.000
_cell.length_c   1.000
_cell.angle_alpha   90.00
_cell.angle_beta   90.00
_cell.angle_gamma   90.00
#
_symmetry.space_group_name_H-M   'P 1'
#
loop_
_entity.id
_entity.type
_entity.pdbx_description
1 polymer ?
#
loop_
_entity_poly.entity_id
_entity_poly.type
_entity_poly.pdbx_seq_one_letter_code
_entity_poly.pdbx_strand_id
1 'polypeptide(L)' 'MKHTVEVMISEQEVAQRIRELGQQITEHYQGSSDLVLVGLLRGSFVFMADLARQIHLTHQVDFMT' A
#
# COMPACT_ATOMS: atom_id res chain seq x y z
N MET A 1 -16.22 24.28 -16.21
CA MET A 1 -14.99 23.84 -16.90
C MET A 1 -15.10 22.34 -17.13
N LYS A 2 -14.84 21.82 -18.35
CA LYS A 2 -14.75 20.37 -18.57
C LYS A 2 -13.38 19.93 -18.07
N HIS A 3 -13.35 19.12 -17.02
CA HIS A 3 -12.12 18.48 -16.55
C HIS A 3 -11.90 17.21 -17.37
N THR A 4 -10.77 17.12 -18.07
CA THR A 4 -10.32 15.90 -18.71
C THR A 4 -9.44 15.16 -17.72
N VAL A 5 -9.77 13.91 -17.40
CA VAL A 5 -8.93 13.03 -16.58
C VAL A 5 -8.15 12.13 -17.53
N GLU A 6 -6.83 12.23 -17.50
CA GLU A 6 -5.94 11.38 -18.28
C GLU A 6 -5.34 10.31 -17.36
N VAL A 7 -5.23 9.08 -17.87
CA VAL A 7 -4.59 7.99 -17.13
C VAL A 7 -3.08 8.18 -17.18
N MET A 8 -2.48 8.51 -16.04
CA MET A 8 -1.02 8.63 -15.92
C MET A 8 -0.32 7.30 -15.65
N ILE A 9 -0.95 6.45 -14.84
CA ILE A 9 -0.45 5.12 -14.48
C ILE A 9 -1.65 4.18 -14.55
N SER A 10 -1.51 3.06 -15.26
CA SER A 10 -2.60 2.10 -15.34
C SER A 10 -2.82 1.40 -13.99
N GLU A 11 -4.06 0.97 -13.76
CA GLU A 11 -4.40 0.14 -12.59
C GLU A 11 -3.51 -1.11 -12.50
N GLN A 12 -3.18 -1.71 -13.65
CA GLN A 12 -2.35 -2.92 -13.75
C GLN A 12 -0.92 -2.65 -13.28
N GLU A 13 -0.33 -1.53 -13.67
CA GLU A 13 1.01 -1.11 -13.22
C GLU A 13 1.03 -0.83 -11.72
N VAL A 14 0.01 -0.14 -11.20
CA VAL A 14 -0.12 0.12 -9.75
C VAL A 14 -0.24 -1.20 -8.98
N ALA A 15 -1.14 -2.10 -9.41
CA ALA A 15 -1.36 -3.38 -8.76
C ALA A 15 -0.11 -4.28 -8.81
N GLN A 16 0.62 -4.28 -9.93
CA GLN A 16 1.89 -5.01 -10.04
C GLN A 16 2.92 -4.46 -9.05
N ARG A 17 3.07 -3.14 -8.97
CA ARG A 17 4.03 -2.54 -8.05
C ARG A 17 3.68 -2.81 -6.58
N ILE A 18 2.40 -2.80 -6.26
CA ILE A 18 1.93 -3.11 -4.89
C ILE A 18 2.23 -4.57 -4.50
N ARG A 19 2.06 -5.53 -5.42
CA ARG A 19 2.43 -6.94 -5.18
C ARG A 19 3.92 -7.08 -4.89
N GLU A 20 4.77 -6.45 -5.71
CA GLU A 20 6.22 -6.47 -5.52
C GLU A 20 6.64 -5.87 -4.17
N LEU A 21 6.03 -4.75 -3.78
CA LEU A 21 6.30 -4.12 -2.49
C LEU A 21 5.83 -4.98 -1.31
N GLY A 22 4.64 -5.57 -1.40
CA GLY A 22 4.11 -6.47 -0.37
C GLY A 22 5.01 -7.68 -0.15
N GLN A 23 5.53 -8.29 -1.22
CA GLN A 23 6.50 -9.37 -1.15
C GLN A 23 7.80 -8.91 -0.48
N GLN A 24 8.37 -7.78 -0.92
CA GLN A 24 9.62 -7.25 -0.36
C GLN A 24 9.50 -6.96 1.15
N ILE A 25 8.39 -6.35 1.57
CA ILE A 25 8.11 -6.07 2.99
C ILE A 25 7.94 -7.38 3.76
N THR A 26 7.18 -8.32 3.22
CA THR A 26 6.96 -9.64 3.84
C THR A 26 8.28 -10.36 4.09
N GLU A 27 9.16 -10.39 3.09
CA GLU A 27 10.48 -11.02 3.19
C GLU A 27 11.38 -10.29 4.19
N HIS A 28 11.41 -8.96 4.14
CA HIS A 28 12.25 -8.15 5.00
C HIS A 28 11.90 -8.26 6.48
N TYR A 29 10.60 -8.31 6.80
CA TYR A 29 10.09 -8.37 8.18
C TYR A 29 9.70 -9.80 8.62
N GLN A 30 10.16 -10.84 7.93
CA GLN A 30 9.94 -12.23 8.34
C GLN A 30 10.36 -12.45 9.81
N GLY A 31 9.46 -13.05 10.59
CA GLY A 31 9.68 -13.30 12.02
C GLY A 31 9.46 -12.10 12.95
N SER A 32 9.10 -10.92 12.42
CA SER A 32 8.66 -9.80 13.26
C SER A 32 7.24 -10.02 13.78
N SER A 33 7.01 -9.70 15.05
CA SER A 33 5.68 -9.71 15.69
C SER A 33 4.99 -8.35 15.70
N ASP A 34 5.71 -7.27 15.40
CA ASP A 34 5.30 -5.90 15.76
C ASP A 34 5.37 -4.93 14.56
N LEU A 35 4.91 -5.38 13.39
CA LEU A 35 4.84 -4.54 12.19
C LEU A 35 3.64 -3.59 12.26
N VAL A 36 3.89 -2.29 12.11
CA VAL A 36 2.85 -1.24 12.04
C VAL A 36 2.98 -0.49 10.72
N LEU A 37 1.89 -0.46 9.95
CA LEU A 37 1.76 0.33 8.75
C LEU A 37 1.16 1.69 9.08
N VAL A 38 1.93 2.77 8.92
CA VAL A 38 1.48 4.14 9.20
C VAL A 38 1.19 4.88 7.90
N GLY A 39 -0.10 5.09 7.61
CA GLY A 39 -0.56 5.88 6.47
C GLY A 39 -0.50 7.37 6.76
N LEU A 40 0.21 8.13 5.95
CA LEU A 40 0.23 9.60 6.03
C LEU A 40 -0.85 10.18 5.14
N LEU A 41 -1.58 11.19 5.65
CA LEU A 41 -2.63 11.92 4.95
C LEU A 41 -3.84 11.05 4.58
N ARG A 42 -5.01 11.68 4.47
CA ARG A 42 -6.25 10.99 4.08
C ARG A 42 -6.22 10.37 2.69
N GLY A 43 -5.42 10.91 1.77
CA GLY A 43 -5.34 10.45 0.38
C GLY A 43 -4.64 9.10 0.20
N SER A 44 -3.85 8.64 1.18
CA SER A 44 -3.10 7.38 1.05
C SER A 44 -3.94 6.13 1.30
N PHE A 45 -5.18 6.26 1.78
CA PHE A 45 -5.93 5.13 2.31
C PHE A 45 -6.18 3.99 1.30
N VAL A 46 -6.43 4.31 0.02
CA VAL A 46 -6.65 3.29 -1.02
C VAL A 46 -5.36 2.48 -1.25
N PHE A 47 -4.25 3.18 -1.47
CA PHE A 47 -2.94 2.57 -1.63
C PHE A 47 -2.53 1.74 -0.41
N MET A 48 -2.76 2.28 0.80
CA MET A 48 -2.47 1.57 2.05
C MET A 48 -3.28 0.29 2.20
N ALA A 49 -4.58 0.32 1.84
CA ALA A 49 -5.43 -0.86 1.90
C ALA A 49 -4.99 -1.94 0.89
N ASP A 50 -4.60 -1.54 -0.32
CA ASP A 50 -4.07 -2.46 -1.33
C ASP A 50 -2.74 -3.08 -0.89
N LEU A 51 -1.83 -2.27 -0.33
CA LEU A 51 -0.54 -2.73 0.15
C LEU A 51 -0.66 -3.67 1.35
N ALA A 52 -1.49 -3.33 2.34
CA ALA A 52 -1.73 -4.15 3.52
C ALA A 52 -2.18 -5.58 3.15
N ARG A 53 -3.02 -5.73 2.11
CA ARG A 53 -3.46 -7.04 1.60
C ARG A 53 -2.33 -7.90 1.03
N GLN A 54 -1.27 -7.28 0.51
CA GLN A 54 -0.12 -7.98 -0.09
C GLN A 54 1.00 -8.30 0.91
N ILE A 55 0.91 -7.82 2.15
CA ILE A 55 1.88 -8.13 3.20
C ILE A 55 1.38 -9.36 3.96
N HIS A 56 2.07 -10.49 3.79
CA HIS A 56 1.69 -11.78 4.38
C HIS A 56 2.30 -11.96 5.78
N LEU A 57 2.11 -10.95 6.64
CA LEU A 57 2.53 -10.94 8.05
C LEU A 57 1.40 -10.34 8.88
N THR A 58 1.32 -10.72 10.15
CA THR A 58 0.45 -10.02 11.10
C THR A 58 0.96 -8.59 11.27
N HIS A 59 0.08 -7.61 11.07
CA HIS A 59 0.42 -6.20 11.19
C HIS A 59 -0.76 -5.38 11.68
N GLN A 60 -0.45 -4.21 12.22
CA GLN A 60 -1.43 -3.18 12.55
C GLN A 60 -1.41 -2.08 11.49
N VAL A 61 -2.51 -1.34 11.38
CA VAL A 61 -2.62 -0.18 10.50
C VAL A 61 -3.02 1.02 11.33
N ASP A 62 -2.31 2.13 11.18
CA ASP A 62 -2.60 3.41 11.81
C ASP A 62 -2.46 4.55 10.79
N PHE A 63 -3.03 5.72 11.11
CA PHE A 63 -3.01 6.89 10.25
C PHE A 63 -2.58 8.13 11.02
N MET A 64 -1.69 8.91 10.40
CA MET A 64 -1.32 10.24 10.89
C MET A 64 -1.87 11.31 9.95
N THR A 65 -2.58 12.28 10.52
CA THR A 65 -3.21 13.40 9.81
C THR A 65 -2.45 14.70 9.97
#